data_AF-A0A5E4ZR10-F1
#
_entry.id   AF-A0A5E4ZR10-F1
#
_cell.length_a   1.000
_cell.length_b   1.000
_cell.length_c   1.000
_cell.angle_alpha   90.00
_cell.angle_beta   90.00
_cell.angle_gamma   90.00
#
_symmetry.space_group_name_H-M   'P 1'
#
loop_
_entity.id
_entity.type
_entity.pdbx_description
1 polymer ?
#
loop_
_entity_poly.entity_id
_entity_poly.type
_entity_poly.pdbx_seq_one_letter_code
_entity_poly.pdbx_strand_id
1 'polypeptide(L)'
;MSLTLEQLFPQHRPEGEAVATALDSHAVVQALSLAVADHPLALLRMMYPATDANTHRSRDELTEVLHRHGLHQVAGLIEEESPYLMFTSAEHAHLTLVEIRRYSAAIAVHLYYRGLAGVEAETRLRADARVPADGHFKPFD
;
A
#
# COMPACT_ATOMS: atom_id res chain seq x y z
N MET A 1 -18.22 11.55 -5.91
CA MET A 1 -18.46 12.71 -5.03
C MET A 1 -17.23 13.60 -5.05
N SER A 2 -17.34 14.91 -4.85
CA SER A 2 -16.18 15.80 -4.63
C SER A 2 -15.78 15.75 -3.15
N LEU A 3 -14.53 15.41 -2.86
CA LEU A 3 -14.00 15.44 -1.49
C LEU A 3 -13.58 16.87 -1.12
N THR A 4 -13.85 17.28 0.12
CA THR A 4 -13.33 18.55 0.67
C THR A 4 -11.93 18.37 1.24
N LEU A 5 -11.20 19.49 1.40
CA LEU A 5 -9.88 19.46 2.05
C LEU A 5 -9.98 18.98 3.51
N GLU A 6 -11.05 19.30 4.25
CA GLU A 6 -11.22 18.80 5.62
C GLU A 6 -11.45 17.28 5.67
N GLN A 7 -12.00 16.70 4.60
CA GLN A 7 -12.17 15.25 4.48
C GLN A 7 -10.86 14.55 4.12
N LEU A 8 -10.06 15.14 3.24
CA LEU A 8 -8.77 14.58 2.83
C LEU A 8 -7.70 14.69 3.94
N PHE A 9 -7.72 15.77 4.71
CA PHE A 9 -6.69 16.07 5.71
C PHE A 9 -7.30 16.48 7.06
N PRO A 10 -8.07 15.60 7.73
CA PRO A 10 -8.81 15.96 8.94
C PRO A 10 -7.91 16.41 10.10
N GLN A 11 -6.67 15.92 10.16
CA GLN A 11 -5.68 16.26 11.19
C GLN A 11 -4.77 17.45 10.83
N HIS A 12 -4.87 17.99 9.61
CA HIS A 12 -3.99 19.06 9.10
C HIS A 12 -4.81 20.29 8.70
N ARG A 13 -5.84 20.63 9.49
CA ARG A 13 -6.64 21.83 9.24
C ARG A 13 -5.76 23.07 9.43
N PRO A 14 -5.75 24.02 8.48
CA PRO A 14 -5.06 25.29 8.67
C PRO A 14 -5.67 26.03 9.87
N GLU A 15 -4.83 26.44 10.83
CA GLU A 15 -5.25 27.23 11.98
C GLU A 15 -5.01 28.73 11.70
N GLY A 16 -6.02 29.58 11.93
CA GLY A 16 -5.89 31.04 11.86
C GLY A 16 -5.41 31.56 10.50
N GLU A 17 -4.33 32.33 10.51
CA GLU A 17 -3.71 32.95 9.32
C GLU A 17 -2.60 32.09 8.68
N ALA A 18 -2.57 30.79 8.96
CA ALA A 18 -1.54 29.90 8.43
C ALA A 18 -1.54 29.88 6.89
N VAL A 19 -0.39 30.25 6.29
CA VAL A 19 -0.17 30.26 4.83
C VAL A 19 0.21 28.87 4.29
N ALA A 20 0.68 27.96 5.15
CA ALA A 20 1.01 26.58 4.80
C ALA A 20 0.86 25.63 6.00
N THR A 21 0.56 24.36 5.72
CA THR A 21 0.54 23.27 6.70
C THR A 21 1.44 22.15 6.20
N ALA A 22 2.35 21.67 7.05
CA ALA A 22 3.22 20.55 6.69
C ALA A 22 2.40 19.26 6.60
N LEU A 23 2.61 18.48 5.53
CA LEU A 23 2.03 17.15 5.36
C LEU A 23 3.15 16.12 5.30
N ASP A 24 2.96 14.98 5.95
CA ASP A 24 3.84 13.83 5.77
C ASP A 24 3.35 12.91 4.64
N SER A 25 4.17 11.94 4.29
CA SER A 25 3.84 10.95 3.25
C SER A 25 2.64 10.08 3.64
N HIS A 26 2.38 9.87 4.94
CA HIS A 26 1.21 9.10 5.37
C HIS A 26 -0.09 9.86 5.07
N ALA A 27 -0.13 11.15 5.40
CA ALA A 27 -1.28 12.01 5.15
C ALA A 27 -1.58 12.12 3.65
N VAL A 28 -0.56 12.28 2.81
CA VAL A 28 -0.72 12.38 1.35
C VAL A 28 -1.25 11.07 0.75
N VAL A 29 -0.68 9.93 1.13
CA VAL A 29 -1.07 8.62 0.59
C VAL A 29 -2.45 8.20 1.10
N GLN A 30 -2.79 8.51 2.35
CA GLN A 30 -4.12 8.26 2.90
C GLN A 30 -5.18 9.10 2.18
N ALA A 31 -4.91 10.38 1.93
CA ALA A 31 -5.79 11.26 1.16
C ALA A 31 -5.99 10.73 -0.27
N LEU A 32 -4.93 10.25 -0.93
CA LEU A 32 -5.03 9.61 -2.24
C LEU A 32 -5.89 8.35 -2.19
N SER A 33 -5.67 7.47 -1.20
CA SER A 33 -6.46 6.26 -1.00
C SER A 33 -7.95 6.56 -0.78
N LEU A 34 -8.25 7.65 -0.06
CA LEU A 34 -9.62 8.13 0.14
C LEU A 34 -10.22 8.67 -1.16
N ALA A 35 -9.45 9.41 -1.96
CA ALA A 35 -9.89 9.95 -3.25
C ALA A 35 -10.30 8.89 -4.27
N VAL A 36 -9.72 7.70 -4.16
CA VAL A 36 -10.03 6.56 -5.02
C VAL A 36 -10.77 5.44 -4.28
N ALA A 37 -11.41 5.73 -3.15
CA ALA A 37 -11.93 4.70 -2.24
C ALA A 37 -13.03 3.81 -2.86
N ASP A 38 -13.71 4.29 -3.89
CA ASP A 38 -14.70 3.50 -4.64
C ASP A 38 -14.03 2.40 -5.49
N HIS A 39 -12.77 2.59 -5.87
CA HIS A 39 -11.99 1.61 -6.61
C HIS A 39 -11.25 0.64 -5.69
N PRO A 40 -11.05 -0.62 -6.09
CA PRO A 40 -10.31 -1.61 -5.31
C PRO A 40 -8.79 -1.41 -5.41
N LEU A 41 -8.31 -0.18 -5.28
CA LEU A 41 -6.88 0.15 -5.31
C LEU A 41 -6.26 0.04 -3.92
N ALA A 42 -5.26 -0.84 -3.77
CA ALA A 42 -4.47 -0.97 -2.56
C ALA A 42 -3.08 -0.36 -2.77
N LEU A 43 -2.65 0.47 -1.81
CA LEU A 43 -1.34 1.12 -1.83
C LEU A 43 -0.50 0.56 -0.68
N LEU A 44 0.67 0.02 -1.02
CA LEU A 44 1.69 -0.36 -0.05
C LEU A 44 2.80 0.68 -0.07
N ARG A 45 3.11 1.25 1.09
CA ARG A 45 4.33 2.04 1.30
C ARG A 45 5.38 1.12 1.90
N MET A 46 6.50 1.00 1.21
CA MET A 46 7.61 0.10 1.52
C MET A 46 8.75 0.89 2.15
N MET A 47 9.33 0.35 3.23
CA MET A 47 10.49 0.93 3.92
C MET A 47 11.57 -0.13 3.99
N TYR A 48 12.61 0.06 3.15
CA TYR A 48 13.77 -0.81 3.08
C TYR A 48 14.82 -0.36 4.10
N PRO A 49 15.14 -1.17 5.12
CA PRO A 49 16.15 -0.80 6.11
C PRO A 49 17.55 -0.78 5.48
N ALA A 50 18.42 0.11 5.95
CA ALA A 50 19.84 0.13 5.55
C ALA A 50 20.53 -1.16 6.05
N THR A 51 21.09 -1.92 5.13
CA THR A 51 21.23 -3.38 5.23
C THR A 51 22.43 -3.89 6.04
N ASP A 52 22.19 -4.92 6.84
CA ASP A 52 23.15 -5.99 7.14
C ASP A 52 22.85 -7.24 6.26
N ALA A 53 23.70 -8.27 6.33
CA ALA A 53 23.57 -9.46 5.49
C ALA A 53 22.26 -10.26 5.68
N ASN A 54 21.62 -10.16 6.85
CA ASN A 54 20.37 -10.87 7.14
C ASN A 54 19.17 -10.22 6.43
N THR A 55 19.19 -8.89 6.34
CA THR A 55 18.19 -8.11 5.62
C THR A 55 18.18 -8.45 4.13
N HIS A 56 19.36 -8.56 3.52
CA HIS A 56 19.50 -8.97 2.11
C HIS A 56 18.94 -10.37 1.87
N ARG A 57 19.34 -11.36 2.67
CA ARG A 57 18.83 -12.74 2.53
C ARG A 57 17.30 -12.80 2.64
N SER A 58 16.73 -12.09 3.62
CA SER A 58 15.28 -12.07 3.82
C SER A 58 14.54 -11.48 2.62
N ARG A 59 15.15 -10.50 1.92
CA ARG A 59 14.60 -9.93 0.70
C ARG A 59 14.69 -10.89 -0.49
N ASP A 60 15.82 -11.57 -0.65
CA ASP A 60 16.00 -12.56 -1.72
C ASP A 60 14.97 -13.71 -1.56
N GLU A 61 14.80 -14.22 -0.33
CA GLU A 61 13.80 -15.24 0.00
C GLU A 61 12.37 -14.77 -0.30
N LEU A 62 12.04 -13.51 0.05
CA LEU A 62 10.75 -12.90 -0.27
C LEU A 62 10.51 -12.85 -1.79
N THR A 63 11.49 -12.36 -2.56
CA THR A 63 11.40 -12.30 -4.03
C THR A 63 11.16 -13.70 -4.63
N GLU A 64 11.88 -14.71 -4.17
CA GLU A 64 11.67 -16.09 -4.64
C GLU A 64 10.25 -16.61 -4.35
N VAL A 65 9.71 -16.34 -3.16
CA VAL A 65 8.34 -16.72 -2.80
C VAL A 65 7.34 -16.03 -3.71
N LEU A 66 7.51 -14.73 -3.96
CA LEU A 66 6.64 -13.97 -4.86
C LEU A 66 6.69 -14.53 -6.29
N HIS A 67 7.86 -14.92 -6.79
CA HIS A 67 8.00 -15.63 -8.06
C HIS A 67 7.21 -16.95 -8.07
N ARG A 68 7.30 -17.76 -7.01
CA ARG A 68 6.53 -19.02 -6.91
C ARG A 68 5.02 -18.80 -6.89
N HIS A 69 4.56 -17.64 -6.42
CA HIS A 69 3.16 -17.22 -6.47
C HIS A 69 2.75 -16.57 -7.81
N GLY A 70 3.64 -16.52 -8.81
CA GLY A 70 3.37 -15.88 -10.10
C GLY A 70 3.40 -14.34 -10.06
N LEU A 71 3.82 -13.74 -8.94
CA LEU A 71 3.88 -12.30 -8.72
C LEU A 71 5.20 -11.69 -9.24
N HIS A 72 5.61 -12.05 -10.46
CA HIS A 72 6.89 -11.65 -11.05
C HIS A 72 7.10 -10.13 -11.10
N GLN A 73 6.05 -9.40 -11.48
CA GLN A 73 6.13 -7.94 -11.52
C GLN A 73 6.34 -7.33 -10.13
N VAL A 74 5.70 -7.89 -9.10
CA VAL A 74 5.84 -7.40 -7.72
C VAL A 74 7.26 -7.66 -7.20
N ALA A 75 7.78 -8.85 -7.48
CA ALA A 75 9.14 -9.24 -7.11
C ALA A 75 10.17 -8.28 -7.72
N GLY A 76 10.08 -7.99 -9.02
CA GLY A 76 10.98 -7.03 -9.68
C GLY A 76 10.91 -5.62 -9.07
N LEU A 77 9.71 -5.12 -8.74
CA LEU A 77 9.58 -3.82 -8.08
C LEU A 77 10.19 -3.80 -6.67
N ILE A 78 10.15 -4.92 -5.95
CA ILE A 78 10.79 -5.06 -4.63
C ILE A 78 12.32 -5.13 -4.75
N GLU A 79 12.84 -5.81 -5.77
CA GLU A 79 14.29 -5.83 -6.08
C GLU A 79 14.80 -4.43 -6.42
N GLU A 80 14.01 -3.64 -7.15
CA GLU A 80 14.29 -2.22 -7.45
C GLU A 80 14.10 -1.30 -6.23
N GLU A 81 13.73 -1.84 -5.07
CA GLU A 81 13.45 -1.10 -3.84
C GLU A 81 12.36 -0.03 -4.02
N SER A 82 11.35 -0.32 -4.84
CA SER A 82 10.25 0.61 -5.10
C SER A 82 9.56 1.01 -3.78
N PRO A 83 9.51 2.31 -3.43
CA PRO A 83 8.99 2.77 -2.14
C PRO A 83 7.46 2.71 -2.04
N TYR A 84 6.79 2.59 -3.18
CA TYR A 84 5.34 2.48 -3.25
C TYR A 84 4.94 1.43 -4.29
N LEU A 85 4.00 0.56 -3.92
CA LEU A 85 3.36 -0.38 -4.83
C LEU A 85 1.86 -0.11 -4.86
N MET A 86 1.29 -0.05 -6.06
CA MET A 86 -0.15 0.07 -6.27
C MET A 86 -0.68 -1.22 -6.88
N PHE A 87 -1.71 -1.77 -6.25
CA PHE A 87 -2.37 -2.98 -6.70
C PHE A 87 -3.79 -2.66 -7.15
N THR A 88 -4.15 -3.20 -8.31
CA THR A 88 -5.50 -3.18 -8.87
C THR A 88 -6.32 -4.42 -8.50
N SER A 89 -5.69 -5.38 -7.81
CA SER A 89 -6.30 -6.61 -7.31
C SER A 89 -6.12 -6.70 -5.80
N ALA A 90 -7.23 -6.81 -5.08
CA ALA A 90 -7.23 -7.01 -3.63
C ALA A 90 -6.55 -8.34 -3.25
N GLU A 91 -6.73 -9.38 -4.07
CA GLU A 91 -6.10 -10.69 -3.89
C GLU A 91 -4.58 -10.60 -3.95
N HIS A 92 -4.04 -10.01 -5.02
CA HIS A 92 -2.59 -9.86 -5.17
C HIS A 92 -1.99 -8.96 -4.07
N ALA A 93 -2.66 -7.84 -3.74
CA ALA A 93 -2.22 -6.98 -2.65
C ALA A 93 -2.20 -7.71 -1.31
N HIS A 94 -3.24 -8.51 -1.03
CA HIS A 94 -3.35 -9.27 0.21
C HIS A 94 -2.25 -10.34 0.30
N LEU A 95 -2.03 -11.10 -0.78
CA LEU A 95 -0.99 -12.12 -0.84
C LEU A 95 0.40 -11.50 -0.66
N THR A 96 0.72 -10.42 -1.39
CA THR A 96 2.00 -9.72 -1.22
C THR A 96 2.20 -9.24 0.22
N LEU A 97 1.17 -8.64 0.84
CA LEU A 97 1.27 -8.15 2.21
C LEU A 97 1.52 -9.29 3.22
N VAL A 98 0.87 -10.44 3.03
CA VAL A 98 1.08 -11.63 3.87
C VAL A 98 2.51 -12.11 3.77
N GLU A 99 3.07 -12.20 2.56
CA GLU A 99 4.44 -12.65 2.39
C GLU A 99 5.45 -11.64 2.96
N ILE A 100 5.30 -10.33 2.72
CA ILE A 100 6.17 -9.31 3.35
C ILE A 100 6.17 -9.46 4.88
N ARG A 101 5.01 -9.73 5.49
CA ARG A 101 4.91 -9.89 6.96
C ARG A 101 5.53 -11.18 7.48
N ARG A 102 5.58 -12.25 6.67
CA ARG A 102 6.33 -13.47 7.00
C ARG A 102 7.83 -13.22 6.96
N TYR A 103 8.27 -12.36 6.07
CA TYR A 103 9.66 -11.91 5.92
C TYR A 103 9.86 -10.51 6.51
N SER A 104 9.36 -10.25 7.72
CA SER A 104 9.30 -8.91 8.31
C SER A 104 10.65 -8.21 8.49
N ALA A 105 11.75 -8.98 8.50
CA ALA A 105 13.11 -8.44 8.54
C ALA A 105 13.54 -7.83 7.18
N ALA A 106 12.87 -8.18 6.08
CA ALA A 106 13.20 -7.70 4.75
C ALA A 106 12.70 -6.26 4.51
N ILE A 107 11.43 -5.99 4.85
CA ILE A 107 10.75 -4.75 4.51
C ILE A 107 9.69 -4.42 5.57
N ALA A 108 9.71 -3.19 6.07
CA ALA A 108 8.58 -2.67 6.85
C ALA A 108 7.54 -2.04 5.90
N VAL A 109 6.25 -2.31 6.12
CA VAL A 109 5.18 -1.95 5.17
C VAL A 109 3.97 -1.31 5.83
N HIS A 110 3.44 -0.25 5.22
CA HIS A 110 2.14 0.34 5.56
C HIS A 110 1.15 0.12 4.42
N LEU A 111 -0.05 -0.37 4.76
CA LEU A 111 -1.17 -0.54 3.83
C LEU A 111 -2.14 0.64 3.93
N TYR A 112 -2.56 1.14 2.77
CA TYR A 112 -3.71 2.01 2.60
C TYR A 112 -4.70 1.38 1.63
N TYR A 113 -5.97 1.28 2.02
CA TYR A 113 -7.01 0.67 1.20
C TYR A 113 -8.36 1.31 1.46
N ARG A 114 -9.01 1.82 0.41
CA ARG A 114 -10.31 2.51 0.50
C ARG A 114 -10.36 3.62 1.55
N GLY A 115 -9.28 4.41 1.67
CA GLY A 115 -9.14 5.48 2.66
C GLY A 115 -8.81 5.02 4.08
N LEU A 116 -8.78 3.71 4.33
CA LEU A 116 -8.37 3.12 5.61
C LEU A 116 -6.85 2.92 5.65
N ALA A 117 -6.29 2.85 6.86
CA ALA A 117 -4.91 2.46 7.10
C ALA A 117 -4.81 1.41 8.22
N GLY A 118 -3.66 0.75 8.33
CA GLY A 118 -3.36 -0.18 9.42
C GLY A 118 -4.32 -1.37 9.48
N VAL A 119 -4.73 -1.78 10.69
CA VAL A 119 -5.52 -3.00 10.94
C VAL A 119 -6.88 -2.96 10.24
N GLU A 120 -7.51 -1.79 10.15
CA GLU A 120 -8.80 -1.64 9.47
C GLU A 120 -8.67 -1.86 7.96
N ALA A 121 -7.64 -1.27 7.35
CA ALA A 121 -7.32 -1.50 5.94
C ALA A 121 -7.02 -2.96 5.66
N GLU A 122 -6.26 -3.63 6.52
CA GLU A 122 -5.93 -5.05 6.36
C GLU A 122 -7.15 -5.95 6.46
N THR A 123 -8.01 -5.67 7.43
CA THR A 123 -9.24 -6.43 7.64
C THR A 123 -10.15 -6.29 6.42
N ARG A 124 -10.29 -5.05 5.92
CA ARG A 124 -11.08 -4.78 4.72
C ARG A 124 -10.48 -5.42 3.47
N LEU A 125 -9.16 -5.29 3.27
CA LEU A 125 -8.45 -5.89 2.14
C LEU A 125 -8.59 -7.42 2.14
N ARG A 126 -8.43 -8.06 3.30
CA ARG A 126 -8.61 -9.52 3.45
C ARG A 126 -10.04 -9.96 3.11
N ALA A 127 -11.04 -9.19 3.50
CA ALA A 127 -12.42 -9.48 3.17
C ALA A 127 -12.64 -9.38 1.65
N ASP A 128 -12.20 -8.29 1.03
CA ASP A 128 -12.36 -8.05 -0.41
C ASP A 128 -11.52 -9.05 -1.26
N ALA A 129 -10.39 -9.56 -0.74
CA ALA A 129 -9.57 -10.60 -1.38
C ALA A 129 -10.22 -11.99 -1.41
N ARG A 130 -11.22 -12.25 -0.55
CA ARG A 130 -11.93 -13.55 -0.49
C ARG A 130 -13.16 -13.59 -1.40
N VAL A 131 -13.58 -12.44 -1.91
CA VAL A 131 -14.69 -12.33 -2.86
C VAL A 131 -14.07 -12.32 -4.26
N PRO A 132 -14.47 -13.22 -5.17
CA PRO A 132 -14.06 -13.12 -6.56
C PRO A 132 -14.44 -11.73 -7.08
N ALA A 133 -13.45 -10.93 -7.50
CA ALA A 133 -13.73 -9.62 -8.06
C ALA A 133 -14.42 -9.81 -9.42
N ASP A 134 -15.66 -9.32 -9.54
CA ASP A 134 -16.29 -9.13 -10.85
C ASP A 134 -15.50 -8.03 -11.59
N GLY A 135 -14.57 -8.47 -12.43
CA GLY A 135 -13.80 -7.62 -13.33
C GLY A 135 -12.49 -7.09 -12.75
N HIS A 136 -11.42 -7.23 -13.56
CA HIS A 136 -10.19 -6.50 -13.36
C HIS A 136 -10.46 -4.99 -13.48
N PHE A 137 -9.96 -4.21 -12.51
CA PHE A 137 -9.92 -2.75 -12.66
C PHE A 137 -9.04 -2.42 -13.88
N LYS A 138 -9.65 -1.81 -14.91
CA LYS A 138 -8.93 -1.24 -16.05
C LYS A 138 -8.48 0.17 -15.67
N PRO A 139 -7.17 0.46 -15.63
CA PRO A 139 -6.70 1.79 -15.31
C PRO A 139 -6.92 2.71 -16.53
N PHE A 140 -7.79 3.72 -16.36
CA PHE A 140 -7.94 4.93 -17.17
C PHE A 140 -8.30 4.72 -18.66
N ASP A 141 -9.53 5.11 -19.03
CA ASP A 141 -9.90 5.48 -20.41
C ASP A 141 -9.59 6.97 -20.66
#